data_AF-A0A1B6DE80-F1
#
_entry.id   AF-A0A1B6DE80-F1
#
_cell.length_a   1.000
_cell.length_b   1.000
_cell.length_c   1.000
_cell.angle_alpha   90.00
_cell.angle_beta   90.00
_cell.angle_gamma   90.00
#
_symmetry.space_group_name_H-M   'P 1'
#
loop_
_entity.id
_entity.type
_entity.pdbx_description
1 polymer ?
#
loop_
_entity_poly.entity_id
_entity_poly.type
_entity_poly.pdbx_seq_one_letter_code
_entity_poly.pdbx_strand_id
1 'polypeptide(L)'
;MSNIAKDCGEIWNRLFDHRPFLNGEIKYFIEEFEEKRNDREVSRLFDVLEKVTEIRDTQLDKIKTLSSSKLPTLQTRLNLALEKCQLSLDYEDNNRIVKKFLYFL
;
A
#
# COMPACT_ATOMS: atom_id res chain seq x y z
N MET A 1 71.55 24.84 -12.72
CA MET A 1 70.87 24.24 -11.55
C MET A 1 69.41 24.66 -11.41
N SER A 2 69.01 25.88 -11.79
CA SER A 2 67.61 26.36 -11.67
C SER A 2 66.58 25.61 -12.53
N ASN A 3 66.96 25.18 -13.75
CA ASN A 3 66.03 24.49 -14.66
C ASN A 3 65.68 23.08 -14.17
N ILE A 4 66.66 22.34 -13.65
CA ILE A 4 66.45 20.99 -13.10
C ILE A 4 65.49 21.02 -11.90
N ALA A 5 65.62 22.03 -11.03
CA ALA A 5 64.71 22.20 -9.89
C ALA A 5 63.27 22.54 -10.34
N LYS A 6 63.12 23.32 -11.42
CA LYS A 6 61.83 23.62 -12.04
C LYS A 6 61.19 22.37 -12.64
N ASP A 7 61.95 21.60 -13.41
CA ASP A 7 61.46 20.40 -14.08
C ASP A 7 61.06 19.33 -13.06
N CYS A 8 61.84 19.14 -11.99
CA CYS A 8 61.46 18.25 -10.89
C CYS A 8 60.19 18.72 -10.16
N GLY A 9 60.01 20.02 -9.95
CA GLY A 9 58.80 20.59 -9.35
C GLY A 9 57.56 20.43 -10.24
N GLU A 10 57.72 20.52 -11.55
CA GLU A 10 56.64 20.33 -12.52
C GLU A 10 56.22 18.85 -12.61
N ILE A 11 57.19 17.92 -12.60
CA ILE A 11 56.93 16.49 -12.52
C ILE A 11 56.24 16.14 -11.20
N TRP A 12 56.71 16.69 -10.07
CA TRP A 12 56.09 16.48 -8.76
C TRP A 12 54.63 16.97 -8.73
N ASN A 13 54.38 18.17 -9.24
CA ASN A 13 53.03 18.72 -9.34
C ASN A 13 52.14 17.85 -10.22
N ARG A 14 52.62 17.38 -11.38
CA ARG A 14 51.85 16.46 -12.24
C ARG A 14 51.58 15.10 -11.59
N LEU A 15 52.53 14.57 -10.83
CA LEU A 15 52.41 13.25 -10.20
C LEU A 15 51.42 13.26 -9.03
N PHE A 16 51.35 14.39 -8.31
CA PHE A 16 50.47 14.58 -7.15
C PHE A 16 49.28 15.49 -7.43
N ASP A 17 49.04 15.86 -8.69
CA ASP A 17 47.84 16.58 -9.06
C ASP A 17 46.64 15.64 -8.98
N HIS A 18 45.98 15.61 -7.83
CA HIS A 18 44.79 14.80 -7.63
C HIS A 18 43.55 15.38 -8.33
N ARG A 19 43.63 16.56 -8.96
CA ARG A 19 42.48 17.20 -9.62
C ARG A 19 41.82 16.33 -10.70
N PRO A 20 42.53 15.59 -11.56
CA PRO A 20 41.91 14.70 -12.54
C PRO A 20 41.16 13.54 -11.89
N PHE A 21 41.71 12.97 -10.80
CA PHE A 21 41.05 11.92 -10.04
C PHE A 21 39.77 12.45 -9.36
N LEU A 22 39.89 13.55 -8.61
CA LEU A 22 38.76 14.21 -7.96
C LEU A 22 37.66 14.61 -8.95
N ASN A 23 38.02 15.17 -10.10
CA ASN A 23 37.05 15.51 -11.14
C ASN A 23 36.36 14.26 -11.74
N GLY A 24 37.09 13.15 -11.87
CA GLY A 24 36.53 11.87 -12.28
C GLY A 24 35.50 11.35 -11.28
N GLU A 25 35.85 11.35 -9.99
CA GLU A 25 34.95 10.94 -8.90
C GLU A 25 33.73 11.84 -8.78
N ILE A 26 33.91 13.17 -8.88
CA ILE A 26 32.79 14.13 -8.88
C ILE A 26 31.86 13.87 -10.06
N LYS A 27 32.40 13.63 -11.25
CA LYS A 27 31.61 13.34 -12.45
C LYS A 27 30.84 12.03 -12.31
N TYR A 28 31.50 10.97 -11.82
CA TYR A 28 30.87 9.69 -11.55
C TYR A 28 29.74 9.82 -10.52
N PHE A 29 29.95 10.62 -9.47
CA PHE A 29 28.93 10.87 -8.45
C PHE A 29 27.69 11.54 -9.04
N ILE A 30 27.86 12.56 -9.89
CA ILE A 30 26.74 13.24 -10.58
C ILE A 30 26.02 12.25 -11.51
N GLU A 31 26.75 11.50 -12.34
CA GLU A 31 26.16 10.53 -13.28
C GLU A 31 25.37 9.43 -12.54
N GLU A 32 25.88 8.87 -11.45
CA GLU A 32 25.20 7.80 -10.71
C GLU A 32 24.04 8.30 -9.83
N PHE A 33 24.23 9.42 -9.14
CA PHE A 33 23.31 9.82 -8.07
C PHE A 33 22.31 10.89 -8.48
N GLU A 34 22.62 11.71 -9.48
CA GLU A 34 21.72 12.74 -9.99
C GLU A 34 21.12 12.30 -11.33
N GLU A 35 21.94 11.91 -12.32
CA GLU A 35 21.45 11.62 -13.67
C GLU A 35 20.78 10.24 -13.81
N LYS A 36 21.39 9.16 -13.30
CA LYS A 36 20.82 7.80 -13.39
C LYS A 36 19.60 7.58 -12.50
N ARG A 37 19.54 8.25 -11.35
CA ARG A 37 18.35 8.24 -10.50
C ARG A 37 17.21 9.03 -11.14
N ASN A 38 17.54 10.10 -11.85
CA ASN A 38 16.60 10.95 -12.58
C ASN A 38 15.40 11.35 -11.68
N ASP A 39 14.26 11.67 -12.29
CA ASP A 39 13.00 11.92 -11.58
C ASP A 39 12.27 10.64 -11.15
N ARG A 40 12.93 9.47 -11.08
CA ARG A 40 12.25 8.20 -10.81
C ARG A 40 11.56 8.19 -9.44
N GLU A 41 12.23 8.72 -8.42
CA GLU A 41 11.65 8.82 -7.07
C GLU A 41 10.53 9.87 -7.03
N VAL A 42 10.69 10.97 -7.76
CA VAL A 42 9.68 12.01 -7.90
C VAL A 42 8.43 11.45 -8.58
N SER A 43 8.57 10.71 -9.68
CA SER A 43 7.48 10.01 -10.38
C SER A 43 6.79 9.00 -9.48
N ARG A 44 7.55 8.20 -8.71
CA ARG A 44 6.97 7.26 -7.74
C ARG A 44 6.17 7.97 -6.66
N LEU A 45 6.65 9.12 -6.17
CA LEU A 45 5.92 9.93 -5.20
C LEU A 45 4.63 10.49 -5.80
N PHE A 46 4.65 10.93 -7.05
CA PHE A 46 3.45 11.37 -7.76
C PHE A 46 2.44 10.22 -7.97
N ASP A 47 2.90 9.03 -8.38
CA ASP A 47 2.03 7.86 -8.53
C ASP A 47 1.36 7.46 -7.20
N VAL A 48 2.09 7.55 -6.09
CA VAL A 48 1.56 7.28 -4.76
C VAL A 48 0.54 8.35 -4.36
N LEU A 49 0.84 9.62 -4.61
CA LEU A 49 -0.05 10.73 -4.32
C LEU A 49 -1.36 10.64 -5.11
N GLU A 50 -1.29 10.29 -6.39
CA GLU A 50 -2.45 10.08 -7.26
C GLU A 50 -3.34 8.97 -6.71
N LYS A 51 -2.78 7.80 -6.42
CA LYS A 51 -3.54 6.65 -5.87
C LYS A 51 -4.18 6.98 -4.52
N VAL A 52 -3.46 7.65 -3.63
CA VAL A 52 -3.99 8.06 -2.32
C VAL A 52 -5.16 9.03 -2.49
N THR A 53 -5.01 9.99 -3.40
CA THR A 53 -6.05 10.98 -3.71
C THR A 53 -7.29 10.33 -4.31
N GLU A 54 -7.11 9.42 -5.28
CA GLU A 54 -8.21 8.67 -5.90
C GLU A 54 -8.97 7.83 -4.86
N ILE A 55 -8.26 7.10 -3.99
CA ILE A 55 -8.88 6.30 -2.93
C ILE A 55 -9.68 7.20 -1.97
N ARG A 56 -9.08 8.31 -1.55
CA ARG A 56 -9.72 9.26 -0.63
C ARG A 56 -11.00 9.83 -1.22
N ASP A 57 -10.95 10.28 -2.46
CA ASP A 57 -12.03 11.08 -3.06
C ASP A 57 -13.13 10.19 -3.67
N THR A 58 -12.83 8.94 -4.04
CA THR A 58 -13.81 8.07 -4.72
C THR A 58 -14.25 6.87 -3.90
N GLN A 59 -13.35 6.21 -3.16
CA GLN A 59 -13.65 4.90 -2.57
C GLN A 59 -14.22 5.02 -1.17
N LEU A 60 -13.77 6.00 -0.37
CA LEU A 60 -14.26 6.18 1.00
C LEU A 60 -15.76 6.46 1.06
N ASP A 61 -16.25 7.37 0.23
CA ASP A 61 -17.68 7.70 0.19
C ASP A 61 -18.53 6.55 -0.36
N LYS A 62 -18.02 5.83 -1.37
CA LYS A 62 -18.68 4.61 -1.88
C LYS A 62 -18.81 3.55 -0.79
N ILE A 63 -17.74 3.28 -0.05
CA ILE A 63 -17.76 2.30 1.05
C ILE A 63 -18.73 2.74 2.13
N LYS A 64 -18.70 4.02 2.52
CA LYS A 64 -19.57 4.56 3.58
C LYS A 64 -21.05 4.44 3.20
N THR A 65 -21.40 4.78 1.96
CA THR A 65 -22.78 4.71 1.44
C THR A 65 -23.27 3.27 1.25
N LEU A 66 -22.44 2.40 0.66
CA LEU A 66 -22.75 0.98 0.48
C LEU A 66 -22.89 0.26 1.82
N SER A 67 -21.98 0.52 2.76
CA SER A 67 -22.01 -0.07 4.10
C SER A 67 -23.28 0.32 4.84
N SER A 68 -23.60 1.62 4.85
CA SER A 68 -24.79 2.15 5.55
C SER A 68 -26.11 1.67 4.95
N SER A 69 -26.16 1.32 3.66
CA SER A 69 -27.39 0.86 2.99
C SER A 69 -27.55 -0.66 3.00
N LYS A 70 -26.48 -1.39 2.66
CA LYS A 70 -26.54 -2.84 2.46
C LYS A 70 -26.44 -3.64 3.75
N LEU A 71 -25.62 -3.22 4.72
CA LEU A 71 -25.45 -3.97 5.97
C LEU A 71 -26.73 -4.03 6.81
N PRO A 72 -27.48 -2.93 7.03
CA PRO A 72 -28.73 -3.01 7.79
C PRO A 72 -29.77 -3.87 7.09
N THR A 73 -29.86 -3.77 5.76
CA THR A 73 -30.77 -4.60 4.96
C THR A 73 -30.44 -6.08 5.10
N LEU A 74 -29.16 -6.44 5.07
CA LEU A 74 -28.70 -7.80 5.27
C LEU A 74 -29.00 -8.29 6.69
N GLN A 75 -28.73 -7.48 7.70
CA GLN A 75 -29.01 -7.80 9.10
C GLN A 75 -30.50 -8.07 9.32
N THR A 76 -31.38 -7.22 8.80
CA THR A 76 -32.84 -7.41 8.91
C THR A 76 -33.28 -8.70 8.24
N ARG A 77 -32.74 -9.04 7.06
CA ARG A 77 -33.06 -10.28 6.36
C ARG A 77 -32.59 -11.51 7.14
N LEU A 78 -31.41 -11.46 7.75
CA LEU A 78 -30.90 -12.54 8.58
C LEU A 78 -31.75 -12.75 9.82
N ASN A 79 -32.13 -11.67 10.51
CA ASN A 79 -33.00 -11.75 11.69
C ASN A 79 -34.37 -12.36 11.34
N LEU A 80 -34.98 -11.93 10.23
CA LEU A 80 -36.24 -12.51 9.74
C LEU A 80 -36.11 -14.00 9.40
N ALA A 81 -35.01 -14.40 8.76
CA ALA A 81 -34.79 -15.81 8.45
C ALA A 81 -34.63 -16.64 9.74
N LEU A 82 -33.91 -16.10 10.73
CA LEU A 82 -33.68 -16.74 12.02
C LEU A 82 -35.00 -16.90 12.79
N GLU A 83 -35.83 -15.85 12.86
CA GLU A 83 -37.16 -15.90 13.47
C GLU A 83 -38.04 -16.96 12.81
N LYS A 84 -38.04 -17.05 11.47
CA LYS A 84 -38.79 -18.09 10.76
C LYS A 84 -38.31 -19.50 11.09
N CYS A 85 -37.00 -19.71 11.20
CA CYS A 85 -36.45 -20.99 11.61
C CYS A 85 -36.86 -21.35 13.04
N GLN A 86 -36.85 -20.40 13.96
CA GLN A 86 -37.30 -20.61 15.35
C GLN A 86 -38.78 -20.98 15.40
N LEU A 87 -39.65 -20.23 14.71
CA LEU A 87 -41.07 -20.55 14.63
C LEU A 87 -41.29 -21.98 14.09
N SER A 88 -40.56 -22.37 13.03
CA SER A 88 -40.67 -23.72 12.47
C SER A 88 -40.29 -24.81 13.47
N LEU A 89 -39.23 -24.59 14.28
CA LEU A 89 -38.82 -25.52 15.33
C LEU A 89 -39.89 -25.63 16.43
N ASP A 90 -40.44 -24.49 16.86
CA ASP A 90 -41.51 -24.44 17.86
C ASP A 90 -42.77 -25.18 17.37
N TYR A 91 -43.12 -25.07 16.08
CA TYR A 91 -44.21 -25.85 15.49
C TYR A 91 -43.94 -27.35 15.50
N GLU A 92 -42.71 -27.78 15.18
CA GLU A 92 -42.34 -29.20 15.21
C GLU A 92 -42.39 -29.80 16.61
N ASP A 93 -41.88 -29.07 17.60
CA ASP A 93 -41.89 -29.51 19.00
C ASP A 93 -43.31 -29.60 19.56
N ASN A 94 -44.16 -28.60 19.29
CA ASN A 94 -45.57 -28.66 19.66
C ASN A 94 -46.30 -29.84 19.01
N ASN A 95 -46.04 -30.11 17.72
CA ASN A 95 -46.66 -31.24 17.02
C ASN A 95 -46.17 -32.60 17.58
N ARG A 96 -44.90 -32.70 17.99
CA ARG A 96 -44.37 -33.87 18.70
C ARG A 96 -45.04 -34.09 20.05
N ILE A 97 -45.25 -33.03 20.83
CA ILE A 97 -45.93 -33.11 22.13
C ILE A 97 -47.37 -33.62 21.94
N VAL A 98 -48.11 -33.04 20.99
CA VAL A 98 -49.50 -33.44 20.71
C VAL A 98 -49.56 -34.91 20.26
N LYS A 99 -48.68 -35.34 19.35
CA LYS A 99 -48.61 -36.76 18.94
C LYS A 99 -48.29 -37.69 20.10
N LYS A 100 -47.41 -37.29 21.02
CA LYS A 100 -47.05 -38.10 22.19
C LYS A 100 -48.22 -38.23 23.17
N PHE A 101 -49.02 -37.19 23.33
CA PHE A 101 -50.27 -37.22 24.11
C PHE A 101 -51.32 -38.13 23.46
N LEU A 102 -51.48 -38.08 22.14
CA LEU A 102 -52.46 -38.90 21.40
C LEU A 102 -52.14 -40.40 21.42
N TYR A 103 -50.87 -40.78 21.54
CA TYR A 103 -50.45 -42.18 21.67
C TYR A 103 -50.56 -42.73 23.10
N PHE A 104 -50.80 -41.87 24.10
CA PHE A 104 -50.94 -42.25 25.51
C PHE A 104 -52.40 -42.36 25.98
N LEU A 105 -53.35 -42.00 25.11
CA LEU A 105 -54.80 -42.20 25.24
C LEU A 105 -55.22 -43.39 24.38
#